data_AF-A0A376FBC0-F1
#
_entry.id   AF-A0A376FBC0-F1
#
_cell.length_a   1.000
_cell.length_b   1.000
_cell.length_c   1.000
_cell.angle_alpha   90.00
_cell.angle_beta   90.00
_cell.angle_gamma   90.00
#
_symmetry.space_group_name_H-M   'P 1'
#
loop_
_entity.id
_entity.type
_entity.pdbx_description
1 polymer ?
#
loop_
_entity_poly.entity_id
_entity_poly.type
_entity_poly.pdbx_seq_one_letter_code
_entity_poly.pdbx_strand_id
1 'polypeptide(L)'
;MLVDDDNLTRLETIHDETLGITVDRRAELRDAKGLMTDRNFEGEFTTLLNLADDLARRNEVALPREEIRHALRELLIAFPVYRTYGTREGLTPPDVALLNRVVASVATSEAALSLLVRILTGDLPEECRESASLFRTRFQQLTGPLMAKSVEDTLFFRHNLELALNEVGADPTPRAFSLSRFHQEMRIRLARQPDALLGTSTHDTKRGEDARARLYTLTEAPERWGENLARWRQMNQTQVRFLNDGTAPNAADTWMIYQALAGVWPATQSPDDAEGLKELEARFIGFLEKALREAKQRTDWIDSNESYESVVLSYARHLLSPDNALFLQDFSEAMQPFIRAGLMNSLSQTAIKLTAPGVPDIYQGSEALNFSLVDPDNRREPDFNTLVHNLSAADATVFDNPACWRDGRVKQFVTATLLRLRPHYDALFRYGDWLPLKVSGEREENLIVYARVKDEEALIVAVPRLVFDVTDNHQLWVNTTVAIPEELAGKRYRDLFSGESRILQETLNLTSEKGCVLVLLTCE
;
A
#
# COMPACT_ATOMS: atom_id res chain seq x y z
N MET A 1 -4.80 -3.56 -7.54
CA MET A 1 -5.21 -4.92 -7.99
C MET A 1 -6.35 -5.47 -7.16
N LEU A 2 -6.34 -5.29 -5.84
CA LEU A 2 -7.39 -5.78 -4.94
C LEU A 2 -8.41 -4.70 -4.54
N VAL A 3 -8.23 -3.48 -5.05
CA VAL A 3 -9.13 -2.35 -4.89
C VAL A 3 -10.16 -2.37 -6.01
N ASP A 4 -11.40 -2.05 -5.66
CA ASP A 4 -12.50 -1.82 -6.59
C ASP A 4 -12.57 -0.32 -6.94
N ASP A 5 -11.97 0.04 -8.09
CA ASP A 5 -11.95 1.44 -8.51
C ASP A 5 -13.33 1.96 -8.93
N ASP A 6 -14.25 1.08 -9.34
CA ASP A 6 -15.60 1.48 -9.75
C ASP A 6 -16.40 2.00 -8.55
N ASN A 7 -16.09 1.48 -7.35
CA ASN A 7 -16.74 1.86 -6.10
C ASN A 7 -15.86 2.78 -5.20
N LEU A 8 -14.60 3.03 -5.55
CA LEU A 8 -13.73 3.93 -4.78
C LEU A 8 -14.30 5.36 -4.69
N THR A 9 -14.88 5.90 -5.78
CA THR A 9 -15.56 7.20 -5.75
C THR A 9 -16.78 7.20 -4.83
N ARG A 10 -17.45 6.05 -4.69
CA ARG A 10 -18.57 5.91 -3.76
C ARG A 10 -18.09 5.93 -2.30
N LEU A 11 -16.99 5.24 -2.00
CA LEU A 11 -16.34 5.31 -0.69
C LEU A 11 -15.91 6.75 -0.36
N GLU A 12 -15.35 7.47 -1.33
CA GLU A 12 -14.96 8.89 -1.19
C GLU A 12 -16.16 9.79 -0.89
N THR A 13 -17.29 9.58 -1.56
CA THR A 13 -18.52 10.33 -1.28
C THR A 13 -18.98 10.13 0.17
N ILE A 14 -19.02 8.87 0.63
CA ILE A 14 -19.43 8.52 2.01
C ILE A 14 -18.46 9.09 3.04
N HIS A 15 -17.16 9.04 2.74
CA HIS A 15 -16.12 9.67 3.55
C HIS A 15 -16.37 11.17 3.68
N ASP A 16 -16.48 11.90 2.58
CA ASP A 16 -16.66 13.35 2.58
C ASP A 16 -17.96 13.78 3.27
N GLU A 17 -19.06 13.04 3.08
CA GLU A 17 -20.31 13.22 3.81
C GLU A 17 -20.13 13.02 5.32
N THR A 18 -19.33 12.03 5.72
CA THR A 18 -19.03 11.74 7.13
C THR A 18 -18.20 12.83 7.78
N LEU A 19 -17.23 13.38 7.05
CA LEU A 19 -16.33 14.45 7.51
C LEU A 19 -16.99 15.83 7.44
N GLY A 20 -18.01 16.00 6.59
CA GLY A 20 -18.66 17.27 6.32
C GLY A 20 -17.83 18.23 5.46
N ILE A 21 -16.79 17.73 4.80
CA ILE A 21 -15.89 18.48 3.92
C ILE A 21 -15.50 17.62 2.71
N THR A 22 -15.26 18.27 1.57
CA THR A 22 -14.61 17.65 0.41
C THR A 22 -13.12 17.89 0.49
N VAL A 23 -12.33 16.82 0.45
CA VAL A 23 -10.87 16.91 0.59
C VAL A 23 -10.20 17.16 -0.76
N ASP A 24 -9.53 18.31 -0.92
CA ASP A 24 -8.65 18.55 -2.06
C ASP A 24 -7.27 17.93 -1.81
N ARG A 25 -7.09 16.69 -2.30
CA ARG A 25 -5.84 15.94 -2.14
C ARG A 25 -4.62 16.66 -2.70
N ARG A 26 -4.77 17.47 -3.75
CA ARG A 26 -3.65 18.23 -4.34
C ARG A 26 -3.26 19.39 -3.43
N ALA A 27 -4.24 20.07 -2.85
CA ALA A 27 -3.99 21.09 -1.85
C ALA A 27 -3.33 20.49 -0.60
N GLU A 28 -3.81 19.35 -0.08
CA GLU A 28 -3.21 18.71 1.08
C GLU A 28 -1.76 18.26 0.86
N LEU A 29 -1.46 17.68 -0.32
CA LEU A 29 -0.09 17.31 -0.70
C LEU A 29 0.82 18.54 -0.74
N ARG A 30 0.33 19.63 -1.34
CA ARG A 30 1.05 20.90 -1.40
C ARG A 30 1.29 21.46 0.00
N ASP A 31 0.30 21.43 0.88
CA ASP A 31 0.39 21.93 2.25
C ASP A 31 1.36 21.09 3.09
N ALA A 32 1.34 19.77 2.95
CA ALA A 32 2.28 18.88 3.63
C ALA A 32 3.73 19.14 3.17
N LYS A 33 3.97 19.30 1.85
CA LYS A 33 5.29 19.66 1.31
C LYS A 33 5.74 21.05 1.73
N GLY A 34 4.82 22.02 1.72
CA GLY A 34 5.06 23.38 2.19
C GLY A 34 5.49 23.40 3.65
N LEU A 35 4.72 22.75 4.53
CA LEU A 35 5.04 22.62 5.96
C LEU A 35 6.44 22.07 6.20
N MET A 36 6.80 20.97 5.52
CA MET A 36 8.11 20.35 5.67
C MET A 36 9.24 21.23 5.15
N THR A 37 9.02 21.90 4.01
CA THR A 37 10.02 22.84 3.43
C THR A 37 10.23 24.04 4.36
N ASP A 38 9.16 24.59 4.90
CA ASP A 38 9.18 25.86 5.64
C ASP A 38 9.61 25.71 7.09
N ARG A 39 9.41 24.54 7.71
CA ARG A 39 9.74 24.30 9.13
C ARG A 39 10.82 23.25 9.32
N ASN A 40 10.63 22.04 8.80
CA ASN A 40 11.51 20.90 9.09
C ASN A 40 12.84 20.96 8.32
N PHE A 41 12.83 21.55 7.12
CA PHE A 41 14.01 21.66 6.25
C PHE A 41 14.40 23.11 5.96
N GLU A 42 14.07 24.04 6.87
CA GLU A 42 14.38 25.46 6.72
C GLU A 42 15.89 25.69 6.52
N GLY A 43 16.74 24.93 7.23
CA GLY A 43 18.20 25.04 7.11
C GLY A 43 18.73 24.59 5.74
N GLU A 44 18.29 23.45 5.23
CA GLU A 44 18.64 22.94 3.90
C GLU A 44 18.11 23.87 2.80
N PHE A 45 16.88 24.36 2.95
CA PHE A 45 16.27 25.33 2.05
C PHE A 45 17.06 26.64 2.01
N THR A 46 17.41 27.20 3.17
CA THR A 46 18.20 28.43 3.29
C THR A 46 19.60 28.25 2.68
N THR A 47 20.19 27.07 2.81
CA THR A 47 21.47 26.72 2.15
C THR A 47 21.35 26.77 0.63
N LEU A 48 20.30 26.17 0.05
CA LEU A 48 20.05 26.22 -1.39
C LEU A 48 19.77 27.64 -1.88
N LEU A 49 18.99 28.42 -1.13
CA LEU A 49 18.70 29.81 -1.45
C LEU A 49 19.99 30.66 -1.48
N ASN A 50 20.89 30.47 -0.53
CA ASN A 50 22.18 31.15 -0.50
C ASN A 50 23.05 30.81 -1.72
N LEU A 51 23.09 29.54 -2.12
CA LEU A 51 23.83 29.09 -3.30
C LEU A 51 23.23 29.67 -4.60
N ALA A 52 21.90 29.66 -4.73
CA ALA A 52 21.22 30.24 -5.89
C ALA A 52 21.42 31.76 -6.00
N ASP A 53 21.37 32.47 -4.88
CA ASP A 53 21.60 33.93 -4.80
C ASP A 53 23.04 34.32 -5.14
N ASP A 54 24.04 33.55 -4.67
CA ASP A 54 25.44 33.74 -5.06
C ASP A 54 25.64 33.48 -6.56
N LEU A 55 25.06 32.40 -7.08
CA LEU A 55 25.10 32.07 -8.51
C LEU A 55 24.40 33.14 -9.36
N ALA A 56 23.27 33.70 -8.92
CA ALA A 56 22.62 34.82 -9.60
C ALA A 56 23.56 36.02 -9.74
N ARG A 57 24.20 36.42 -8.63
CA ARG A 57 25.14 37.55 -8.58
C ARG A 57 26.36 37.35 -9.47
N ARG A 58 26.98 36.16 -9.43
CA ARG A 58 28.16 35.84 -10.26
C ARG A 58 27.86 35.78 -11.76
N ASN A 59 26.61 35.52 -12.12
CA ASN A 59 26.16 35.45 -13.51
C ASN A 59 25.44 36.74 -13.96
N GLU A 60 25.57 37.82 -13.20
CA GLU A 60 24.98 39.14 -13.49
C GLU A 60 23.45 39.09 -13.71
N VAL A 61 22.77 38.11 -13.09
CA VAL A 61 21.32 37.97 -13.13
C VAL A 61 20.71 38.81 -12.01
N ALA A 62 20.18 39.99 -12.36
CA ALA A 62 19.55 40.90 -11.41
C ALA A 62 18.13 40.43 -11.04
N LEU A 63 18.03 39.65 -9.96
CA LEU A 63 16.75 39.19 -9.41
C LEU A 63 16.64 39.50 -7.91
N PRO A 64 15.47 39.95 -7.42
CA PRO A 64 15.22 40.02 -5.99
C PRO A 64 15.36 38.63 -5.35
N ARG A 65 16.06 38.57 -4.21
CA ARG A 65 16.24 37.31 -3.46
C ARG A 65 14.92 36.61 -3.12
N GLU A 66 13.86 37.37 -2.87
CA GLU A 66 12.53 36.82 -2.61
C GLU A 66 11.89 36.12 -3.82
N GLU A 67 12.20 36.55 -5.05
CA GLU A 67 11.76 35.83 -6.25
C GLU A 67 12.47 34.48 -6.38
N ILE A 68 13.78 34.43 -6.09
CA ILE A 68 14.56 33.18 -6.06
C ILE A 68 14.04 32.26 -4.97
N ARG A 69 13.76 32.79 -3.78
CA ARG A 69 13.17 32.05 -2.66
C ARG A 69 11.83 31.43 -3.05
N HIS A 70 10.93 32.23 -3.61
CA HIS A 70 9.61 31.74 -4.00
C HIS A 70 9.73 30.68 -5.10
N ALA A 71 10.51 30.91 -6.16
CA ALA A 71 10.70 29.94 -7.24
C ALA A 71 11.32 28.63 -6.75
N LEU A 72 12.32 28.68 -5.86
CA LEU A 72 12.94 27.49 -5.26
C LEU A 72 11.93 26.68 -4.45
N ARG A 73 11.12 27.35 -3.62
CA ARG A 73 10.09 26.72 -2.80
C ARG A 73 9.05 26.02 -3.67
N GLU A 74 8.54 26.71 -4.69
CA GLU A 74 7.54 26.15 -5.61
C GLU A 74 8.10 24.98 -6.42
N LEU A 75 9.37 25.05 -6.85
CA LEU A 75 10.04 23.95 -7.53
C LEU A 75 10.20 22.71 -6.64
N LEU A 76 10.55 22.88 -5.37
CA LEU A 76 10.66 21.78 -4.40
C LEU A 76 9.30 21.12 -4.14
N ILE A 77 8.24 21.92 -3.97
CA ILE A 77 6.88 21.43 -3.75
C ILE A 77 6.37 20.64 -4.97
N ALA A 78 6.60 21.15 -6.18
CA ALA A 78 6.14 20.52 -7.40
C ALA A 78 6.94 19.27 -7.81
N PHE A 79 8.10 19.00 -7.17
CA PHE A 79 8.96 17.89 -7.57
C PHE A 79 8.29 16.52 -7.32
N PRO A 80 8.11 15.66 -8.35
CA PRO A 80 7.23 14.49 -8.27
C PRO A 80 7.95 13.18 -7.95
N VAL A 81 9.28 13.18 -7.86
CA VAL A 81 10.10 12.00 -7.53
C VAL A 81 10.95 12.29 -6.30
N TYR A 82 11.47 11.24 -5.64
CA TYR A 82 12.37 11.43 -4.50
C TYR A 82 13.60 12.24 -4.89
N ARG A 83 14.23 11.96 -6.04
CA ARG A 83 15.38 12.74 -6.51
C ARG A 83 15.73 12.43 -7.96
N THR A 84 16.48 13.35 -8.55
CA THR A 84 17.25 13.13 -9.79
C THR A 84 18.67 12.67 -9.48
N TYR A 85 19.41 12.28 -10.52
CA TYR A 85 20.77 11.75 -10.41
C TYR A 85 21.75 12.48 -11.33
N GLY A 86 21.71 13.81 -11.30
CA GLY A 86 22.71 14.65 -11.96
C GLY A 86 24.05 14.66 -11.22
N THR A 87 25.09 14.92 -11.99
CA THR A 87 26.50 14.91 -11.59
C THR A 87 27.10 16.31 -11.66
N ARG A 88 28.43 16.41 -11.64
CA ARG A 88 29.15 17.67 -11.85
C ARG A 88 28.78 18.31 -13.19
N GLU A 89 28.59 17.49 -14.21
CA GLU A 89 28.33 17.88 -15.60
C GLU A 89 26.92 18.41 -15.83
N GLY A 90 25.95 18.07 -14.97
CA GLY A 90 24.54 18.47 -15.14
C GLY A 90 23.56 17.34 -14.83
N LEU A 91 22.30 17.54 -15.21
CA LEU A 91 21.27 16.50 -15.16
C LEU A 91 21.38 15.54 -16.36
N THR A 92 20.94 14.31 -16.17
CA THR A 92 20.78 13.35 -17.27
C THR A 92 19.64 13.79 -18.21
N PRO A 93 19.62 13.39 -19.50
CA PRO A 93 18.53 13.77 -20.41
C PRO A 93 17.11 13.41 -19.90
N PRO A 94 16.88 12.23 -19.28
CA PRO A 94 15.59 11.95 -18.63
C PRO A 94 15.25 12.91 -17.49
N ASP A 95 16.22 13.28 -16.67
CA ASP A 95 16.03 14.23 -15.55
C ASP A 95 15.80 15.66 -16.04
N VAL A 96 16.41 16.07 -17.16
CA VAL A 96 16.11 17.36 -17.82
C VAL A 96 14.66 17.38 -18.33
N ALA A 97 14.21 16.31 -18.98
CA ALA A 97 12.83 16.19 -19.44
C ALA A 97 11.83 16.22 -18.26
N LEU A 98 12.19 15.60 -17.12
CA LEU A 98 11.43 15.70 -15.89
C LEU A 98 11.38 17.14 -15.38
N LEU A 99 12.54 17.79 -15.21
CA LEU A 99 12.63 19.17 -14.72
C LEU A 99 11.78 20.12 -15.56
N ASN A 100 11.83 20.01 -16.89
CA ASN A 100 11.04 20.85 -17.78
C ASN A 100 9.53 20.65 -17.60
N ARG A 101 9.06 19.41 -17.36
CA ARG A 101 7.64 19.16 -17.03
C ARG A 101 7.25 19.78 -15.69
N VAL A 102 8.13 19.71 -14.69
CA VAL A 102 7.88 20.32 -13.37
C VAL A 102 7.81 21.85 -13.50
N VAL A 103 8.78 22.47 -14.17
CA VAL A 103 8.83 23.93 -14.39
C VAL A 103 7.58 24.42 -15.10
N ALA A 104 7.07 23.69 -16.10
CA ALA A 104 5.84 24.04 -16.81
C ALA A 104 4.58 24.01 -15.92
N SER A 105 4.62 23.34 -14.77
CA SER A 105 3.51 23.28 -13.80
C SER A 105 3.61 24.31 -12.66
N VAL A 106 4.73 25.05 -12.58
CA VAL A 106 5.02 25.99 -11.49
C VAL A 106 4.75 27.43 -11.95
N ALA A 107 3.77 28.09 -11.32
CA ALA A 107 3.41 29.47 -11.61
C ALA A 107 4.17 30.45 -10.70
N THR A 108 5.30 30.98 -11.17
CA THR A 108 6.17 31.93 -10.43
C THR A 108 7.00 32.79 -11.40
N SER A 109 8.01 33.52 -10.92
CA SER A 109 8.92 34.33 -11.75
C SER A 109 9.67 33.46 -12.78
N GLU A 110 9.41 33.71 -14.07
CA GLU A 110 10.04 32.97 -15.18
C GLU A 110 11.56 33.14 -15.17
N ALA A 111 12.05 34.33 -14.85
CA ALA A 111 13.48 34.61 -14.76
C ALA A 111 14.14 33.84 -13.60
N ALA A 112 13.49 33.74 -12.44
CA ALA A 112 13.99 32.96 -11.31
C ALA A 112 13.99 31.45 -11.61
N LEU A 113 12.94 30.92 -12.25
CA LEU A 113 12.91 29.53 -12.71
C LEU A 113 13.99 29.24 -13.74
N SER A 114 14.18 30.12 -14.72
CA SER A 114 15.22 30.00 -15.74
C SER A 114 16.62 29.93 -15.11
N LEU A 115 16.89 30.76 -14.10
CA LEU A 115 18.11 30.67 -13.30
C LEU A 115 18.26 29.30 -12.64
N LEU A 116 17.24 28.81 -11.92
CA LEU A 116 17.28 27.51 -11.25
C LEU A 116 17.47 26.36 -12.23
N VAL A 117 16.85 26.42 -13.41
CA VAL A 117 17.03 25.43 -14.49
C VAL A 117 18.47 25.44 -14.99
N ARG A 118 19.06 26.61 -15.24
CA ARG A 118 20.47 26.71 -15.65
C ARG A 118 21.41 26.16 -14.58
N ILE A 119 21.17 26.50 -13.31
CA ILE A 119 21.93 25.94 -12.19
C ILE A 119 21.82 24.41 -12.19
N LEU A 120 20.61 23.86 -12.25
CA LEU A 120 20.35 22.41 -12.20
C LEU A 120 20.84 21.66 -13.44
N THR A 121 20.84 22.26 -14.61
CA THR A 121 21.34 21.63 -15.85
C THR A 121 22.84 21.81 -16.04
N GLY A 122 23.48 22.70 -15.28
CA GLY A 122 24.90 23.02 -15.44
C GLY A 122 25.17 24.00 -16.59
N ASP A 123 24.14 24.67 -17.11
CA ASP A 123 24.23 25.66 -18.20
C ASP A 123 24.65 27.04 -17.66
N LEU A 124 25.87 27.05 -17.11
CA LEU A 124 26.55 28.21 -16.52
C LEU A 124 28.03 28.23 -16.95
N PRO A 125 28.72 29.38 -16.86
CA PRO A 125 30.16 29.48 -17.11
C PRO A 125 30.99 28.49 -16.26
N GLU A 126 32.17 28.13 -16.77
CA GLU A 126 33.06 27.13 -16.16
C GLU A 126 33.41 27.47 -14.70
N GLU A 127 33.64 28.75 -14.41
CA GLU A 127 33.95 29.25 -13.06
C GLU A 127 32.82 29.04 -12.04
N CYS A 128 31.58 28.84 -12.50
CA CYS A 128 30.42 28.57 -11.66
C CYS A 128 30.11 27.07 -11.52
N ARG A 129 30.82 26.20 -12.25
CA ARG A 129 30.52 24.75 -12.34
C ARG A 129 30.49 24.06 -10.97
N GLU A 130 31.44 24.37 -10.10
CA GLU A 130 31.52 23.77 -8.76
C GLU A 130 30.35 24.19 -7.86
N SER A 131 30.02 25.48 -7.83
CA SER A 131 28.88 25.98 -7.06
C SER A 131 27.55 25.44 -7.59
N ALA A 132 27.40 25.31 -8.91
CA ALA A 132 26.22 24.71 -9.53
C ALA A 132 26.09 23.21 -9.21
N SER A 133 27.21 22.48 -9.24
CA SER A 133 27.29 21.08 -8.83
C SER A 133 26.92 20.90 -7.36
N LEU A 134 27.40 21.79 -6.48
CA LEU A 134 27.05 21.79 -5.06
C LEU A 134 25.56 22.06 -4.85
N PHE A 135 24.99 23.07 -5.51
CA PHE A 135 23.55 23.34 -5.45
C PHE A 135 22.75 22.12 -5.90
N ARG A 136 23.07 21.53 -7.05
CA ARG A 136 22.39 20.35 -7.61
C ARG A 136 22.48 19.16 -6.66
N THR A 137 23.65 18.91 -6.08
CA THR A 137 23.84 17.84 -5.11
C THR A 137 22.97 18.05 -3.88
N ARG A 138 22.95 19.28 -3.32
CA ARG A 138 22.13 19.62 -2.16
C ARG A 138 20.64 19.55 -2.46
N PHE A 139 20.21 19.99 -3.65
CA PHE A 139 18.82 19.90 -4.10
C PHE A 139 18.38 18.44 -4.15
N GLN A 140 19.17 17.57 -4.78
CA GLN A 140 18.91 16.12 -4.86
C GLN A 140 18.97 15.42 -3.49
N GLN A 141 19.75 15.95 -2.55
CA GLN A 141 19.79 15.47 -1.17
C GLN A 141 18.57 15.92 -0.35
N LEU A 142 17.94 17.05 -0.70
CA LEU A 142 16.76 17.58 -0.01
C LEU A 142 15.45 16.99 -0.54
N THR A 143 15.29 16.83 -1.87
CA THR A 143 14.02 16.34 -2.44
C THR A 143 13.61 14.95 -1.91
N GLY A 144 14.59 14.11 -1.58
CA GLY A 144 14.36 12.75 -1.06
C GLY A 144 13.68 12.74 0.31
N PRO A 145 14.33 13.27 1.36
CA PRO A 145 13.72 13.37 2.69
C PRO A 145 12.49 14.29 2.68
N LEU A 146 12.43 15.31 1.82
CA LEU A 146 11.22 16.13 1.66
C LEU A 146 10.03 15.29 1.20
N MET A 147 10.20 14.43 0.18
CA MET A 147 9.15 13.52 -0.28
C MET A 147 8.72 12.57 0.85
N ALA A 148 9.66 11.90 1.50
CA ALA A 148 9.36 10.96 2.58
C ALA A 148 8.61 11.62 3.75
N LYS A 149 9.09 12.77 4.24
CA LYS A 149 8.50 13.44 5.40
C LYS A 149 7.17 14.12 5.12
N SER A 150 6.97 14.63 3.90
CA SER A 150 5.72 15.28 3.51
C SER A 150 4.63 14.28 3.10
N VAL A 151 4.98 13.24 2.36
CA VAL A 151 4.01 12.27 1.85
C VAL A 151 3.81 11.15 2.86
N GLU A 152 4.87 10.39 3.17
CA GLU A 152 4.76 9.17 3.97
C GLU A 152 4.49 9.42 5.45
N ASP A 153 5.13 10.45 6.02
CA ASP A 153 5.06 10.76 7.45
C ASP A 153 4.13 11.94 7.76
N THR A 154 3.37 12.45 6.78
CA THR A 154 2.40 13.53 7.03
C THR A 154 1.12 13.35 6.22
N LEU A 155 1.17 13.42 4.89
CA LEU A 155 -0.03 13.32 4.05
C LEU A 155 -0.78 12.01 4.26
N PHE A 156 -0.07 10.88 4.34
CA PHE A 156 -0.67 9.56 4.60
C PHE A 156 -1.32 9.40 5.97
N PHE A 157 -1.07 10.33 6.91
CA PHE A 157 -1.76 10.41 8.20
C PHE A 157 -2.89 11.44 8.21
N ARG A 158 -2.95 12.35 7.22
CA ARG A 158 -4.04 13.32 7.03
C ARG A 158 -5.15 12.77 6.13
N HIS A 159 -4.76 12.21 5.00
CA HIS A 159 -5.67 11.68 3.99
C HIS A 159 -6.13 10.28 4.38
N ASN A 160 -7.17 10.16 5.20
CA ASN A 160 -7.59 8.88 5.77
C ASN A 160 -8.74 8.20 5.01
N LEU A 161 -9.03 8.58 3.76
CA LEU A 161 -10.08 7.95 2.94
C LEU A 161 -10.00 6.42 3.01
N GLU A 162 -8.87 5.85 2.62
CA GLU A 162 -8.61 4.42 2.71
C GLU A 162 -7.16 4.15 3.15
N LEU A 163 -6.97 3.72 4.39
CA LEU A 163 -5.65 3.63 5.01
C LEU A 163 -4.71 2.61 4.36
N ALA A 164 -5.24 1.68 3.56
CA ALA A 164 -4.44 0.66 2.86
C ALA A 164 -3.80 1.15 1.57
N LEU A 165 -4.25 2.30 1.05
CA LEU A 165 -3.62 2.99 -0.09
C LEU A 165 -2.46 3.89 0.34
N ASN A 166 -2.40 4.22 1.63
CA ASN A 166 -1.37 5.07 2.21
C ASN A 166 -0.17 4.25 2.66
N GLU A 167 0.67 3.88 1.70
CA GLU A 167 1.86 3.08 1.96
C GLU A 167 3.16 3.65 1.41
N VAL A 168 4.28 3.25 2.01
CA VAL A 168 5.62 3.56 1.51
C VAL A 168 5.73 3.14 0.04
N GLY A 169 6.06 4.11 -0.82
CA GLY A 169 6.13 3.92 -2.27
C GLY A 169 4.81 4.08 -3.03
N ALA A 170 3.68 4.32 -2.35
CA ALA A 170 2.40 4.60 -2.99
C ALA A 170 2.37 6.03 -3.58
N ASP A 171 1.63 6.18 -4.67
CA ASP A 171 1.30 7.49 -5.24
C ASP A 171 0.09 8.07 -4.48
N PRO A 172 0.19 9.27 -3.87
CA PRO A 172 -0.93 9.89 -3.16
C PRO A 172 -2.11 10.25 -4.09
N THR A 173 -1.88 10.24 -5.40
CA THR A 173 -2.89 10.39 -6.44
C THR A 173 -3.02 9.09 -7.24
N PRO A 174 -3.67 8.05 -6.65
CA PRO A 174 -3.71 6.74 -7.25
C PRO A 174 -4.38 6.77 -8.62
N ARG A 175 -3.82 5.97 -9.53
CA ARG A 175 -4.39 5.76 -10.86
C ARG A 175 -5.31 4.55 -10.81
N ALA A 176 -6.40 4.58 -11.56
CA ALA A 176 -7.26 3.42 -11.75
C ALA A 176 -6.44 2.18 -12.17
N PHE A 177 -6.75 1.07 -11.52
CA PHE A 177 -6.27 -0.26 -11.83
C PHE A 177 -6.93 -0.79 -13.10
N SER A 178 -6.18 -1.59 -13.84
CA SER A 178 -6.74 -2.47 -14.86
C SER A 178 -5.91 -3.74 -14.92
N LEU A 179 -6.55 -4.86 -15.27
CA LEU A 179 -5.86 -6.14 -15.46
C LEU A 179 -4.78 -6.02 -16.56
N SER A 180 -5.10 -5.32 -17.66
CA SER A 180 -4.15 -5.09 -18.76
C SER A 180 -2.89 -4.36 -18.30
N ARG A 181 -3.04 -3.34 -17.45
CA ARG A 181 -1.90 -2.61 -16.88
C ARG A 181 -1.11 -3.47 -15.91
N PHE A 182 -1.76 -4.20 -15.01
CA PHE A 182 -1.07 -5.12 -14.10
C PHE A 182 -0.15 -6.09 -14.86
N HIS A 183 -0.68 -6.73 -15.90
CA HIS A 183 0.08 -7.63 -16.74
C HIS A 183 1.19 -6.92 -17.54
N GLN A 184 0.97 -5.67 -17.96
CA GLN A 184 2.02 -4.86 -18.57
C GLN A 184 3.16 -4.56 -17.59
N GLU A 185 2.85 -4.18 -16.34
CA GLU A 185 3.85 -3.92 -15.30
C GLU A 185 4.66 -5.19 -14.98
N MET A 186 4.02 -6.37 -14.95
CA MET A 186 4.74 -7.65 -14.77
C MET A 186 5.71 -7.94 -15.92
N ARG A 187 5.34 -7.66 -17.17
CA ARG A 187 6.24 -7.78 -18.33
C ARG A 187 7.39 -6.77 -18.28
N ILE A 188 7.12 -5.53 -17.91
CA ILE A 188 8.16 -4.49 -17.74
C ILE A 188 9.14 -4.92 -16.65
N ARG A 189 8.62 -5.45 -15.54
CA ARG A 189 9.42 -5.96 -14.43
C ARG A 189 10.33 -7.10 -14.88
N LEU A 190 9.80 -8.11 -15.58
CA LEU A 190 10.60 -9.20 -16.14
C LEU A 190 11.73 -8.67 -17.03
N ALA A 191 11.43 -7.70 -17.90
CA ALA A 191 12.41 -7.17 -18.85
C ALA A 191 13.49 -6.29 -18.22
N ARG A 192 13.18 -5.54 -17.15
CA ARG A 192 14.07 -4.51 -16.59
C ARG A 192 14.66 -4.86 -15.23
N GLN A 193 13.94 -5.65 -14.44
CA GLN A 193 14.21 -5.90 -13.02
C GLN A 193 13.84 -7.35 -12.62
N PRO A 194 14.30 -8.38 -13.36
CA PRO A 194 13.93 -9.79 -13.11
C PRO A 194 14.39 -10.31 -11.74
N ASP A 195 15.47 -9.74 -11.19
CA ASP A 195 16.02 -10.12 -9.89
C ASP A 195 15.67 -9.14 -8.76
N ALA A 196 14.79 -8.16 -9.00
CA ALA A 196 14.38 -7.21 -7.97
C ALA A 196 13.44 -7.85 -6.93
N LEU A 197 13.56 -7.40 -5.68
CA LEU A 197 12.72 -7.86 -4.57
C LEU A 197 11.24 -7.53 -4.80
N LEU A 198 10.38 -8.49 -4.49
CA LEU A 198 8.92 -8.38 -4.43
C LEU A 198 8.51 -8.40 -2.96
N GLY A 199 8.47 -7.21 -2.35
CA GLY A 199 8.03 -7.04 -0.97
C GLY A 199 6.56 -6.65 -0.88
N THR A 200 5.86 -7.24 0.08
CA THR A 200 4.49 -6.84 0.48
C THR A 200 4.44 -6.35 1.92
N SER A 201 5.40 -6.71 2.77
CA SER A 201 5.57 -6.10 4.10
C SER A 201 7.06 -5.92 4.38
N THR A 202 7.39 -4.89 5.16
CA THR A 202 8.74 -4.62 5.65
C THR A 202 8.68 -4.02 7.06
N HIS A 203 9.81 -3.80 7.69
CA HIS A 203 9.89 -3.08 8.97
C HIS A 203 9.48 -1.59 8.87
N ASP A 204 9.38 -1.03 7.66
CA ASP A 204 8.99 0.36 7.42
C ASP A 204 7.58 0.51 6.84
N THR A 205 6.95 -0.59 6.41
CA THR A 205 5.55 -0.56 5.96
C THR A 205 4.63 0.01 7.04
N LYS A 206 3.73 0.89 6.63
CA LYS A 206 2.78 1.58 7.52
C LYS A 206 1.76 0.59 8.09
N ARG A 207 1.51 -0.55 7.43
CA ARG A 207 0.59 -1.62 7.89
C ARG A 207 1.08 -2.99 7.38
N GLY A 208 0.70 -4.06 8.08
CA GLY A 208 0.92 -5.43 7.64
C GLY A 208 0.16 -5.77 6.36
N GLU A 209 0.69 -6.70 5.56
CA GLU A 209 0.15 -7.03 4.25
C GLU A 209 -1.28 -7.57 4.29
N ASP A 210 -1.66 -8.26 5.35
CA ASP A 210 -3.00 -8.82 5.53
C ASP A 210 -3.99 -7.80 6.10
N ALA A 211 -3.50 -6.83 6.88
CA ALA A 211 -4.30 -5.68 7.28
C ALA A 211 -4.71 -4.86 6.04
N ARG A 212 -3.77 -4.63 5.10
CA ARG A 212 -4.09 -3.93 3.84
C ARG A 212 -5.00 -4.76 2.94
N ALA A 213 -4.74 -6.07 2.79
CA ALA A 213 -5.58 -6.97 2.01
C ALA A 213 -7.05 -6.96 2.46
N ARG A 214 -7.28 -6.90 3.78
CA ARG A 214 -8.62 -6.71 4.36
C ARG A 214 -9.18 -5.34 4.06
N LEU A 215 -8.42 -4.27 4.28
CA LEU A 215 -8.92 -2.93 4.10
C LEU A 215 -9.30 -2.60 2.65
N TYR A 216 -8.65 -3.20 1.65
CA TYR A 216 -9.08 -3.05 0.25
C TYR A 216 -10.54 -3.45 0.02
N THR A 217 -11.09 -4.34 0.84
CA THR A 217 -12.49 -4.78 0.74
C THR A 217 -13.49 -3.70 1.13
N LEU A 218 -13.06 -2.59 1.74
CA LEU A 218 -13.92 -1.42 1.98
C LEU A 218 -14.43 -0.82 0.66
N THR A 219 -13.60 -0.87 -0.40
CA THR A 219 -14.03 -0.42 -1.73
C THR A 219 -15.07 -1.31 -2.37
N GLU A 220 -15.17 -2.59 -1.98
CA GLU A 220 -16.17 -3.51 -2.53
C GLU A 220 -17.55 -3.36 -1.87
N ALA A 221 -17.60 -2.74 -0.68
CA ALA A 221 -18.84 -2.56 0.07
C ALA A 221 -18.89 -1.21 0.82
N PRO A 222 -18.80 -0.08 0.10
CA PRO A 222 -18.64 1.23 0.71
C PRO A 222 -19.88 1.65 1.52
N GLU A 223 -21.10 1.33 1.08
CA GLU A 223 -22.34 1.59 1.83
C GLU A 223 -22.33 0.86 3.17
N ARG A 224 -22.01 -0.44 3.13
CA ARG A 224 -21.98 -1.28 4.33
C ARG A 224 -20.95 -0.77 5.34
N TRP A 225 -19.78 -0.33 4.86
CA TRP A 225 -18.78 0.30 5.70
C TRP A 225 -19.31 1.61 6.33
N GLY A 226 -19.91 2.49 5.53
CA GLY A 226 -20.48 3.75 6.01
C GLY A 226 -21.57 3.56 7.06
N GLU A 227 -22.50 2.63 6.83
CA GLU A 227 -23.58 2.29 7.77
C GLU A 227 -23.03 1.74 9.10
N ASN A 228 -22.06 0.82 9.03
CA ASN A 228 -21.38 0.30 10.21
C ASN A 228 -20.69 1.40 11.01
N LEU A 229 -19.93 2.26 10.33
CA LEU A 229 -19.20 3.35 10.96
C LEU A 229 -20.14 4.36 11.63
N ALA A 230 -21.23 4.75 10.96
CA ALA A 230 -22.24 5.64 11.54
C ALA A 230 -22.84 5.02 12.82
N ARG A 231 -23.16 3.73 12.78
CA ARG A 231 -23.69 2.99 13.92
C ARG A 231 -22.69 2.91 15.07
N TRP A 232 -21.42 2.61 14.82
CA TRP A 232 -20.40 2.56 15.87
C TRP A 232 -20.12 3.92 16.50
N ARG A 233 -20.11 5.00 15.70
CA ARG A 233 -20.04 6.38 16.21
C ARG A 233 -21.23 6.68 17.13
N GLN A 234 -22.43 6.25 16.76
CA GLN A 234 -23.63 6.43 17.58
C GLN A 234 -23.54 5.66 18.91
N MET A 235 -23.08 4.41 18.90
CA MET A 235 -22.88 3.60 20.11
C MET A 235 -21.91 4.25 21.11
N ASN A 236 -20.84 4.87 20.59
CA ASN A 236 -19.75 5.44 21.38
C ASN A 236 -19.82 6.96 21.55
N GLN A 237 -20.93 7.60 21.16
CA GLN A 237 -21.07 9.07 21.18
C GLN A 237 -20.83 9.69 22.56
N THR A 238 -21.14 8.94 23.63
CA THR A 238 -20.99 9.37 25.02
C THR A 238 -19.53 9.48 25.46
N GLN A 239 -18.59 8.98 24.66
CA GLN A 239 -17.15 9.11 24.88
C GLN A 239 -16.53 10.30 24.14
N VAL A 240 -17.27 10.95 23.24
CA VAL A 240 -16.80 12.17 22.57
C VAL A 240 -16.82 13.34 23.56
N ARG A 241 -15.80 14.20 23.52
CA ARG A 241 -15.70 15.41 24.35
C ARG A 241 -15.55 16.65 23.48
N PHE A 242 -16.03 17.79 23.98
CA PHE A 242 -15.77 19.10 23.39
C PHE A 242 -14.54 19.72 24.07
N LEU A 243 -13.53 20.01 23.26
CA LEU A 243 -12.34 20.78 23.64
C LEU A 243 -12.39 22.16 22.99
N ASN A 244 -11.42 23.02 23.32
CA ASN A 244 -11.36 24.40 22.82
C ASN A 244 -11.24 24.48 21.29
N ASP A 245 -10.66 23.45 20.66
CA ASP A 245 -10.40 23.33 19.23
C ASP A 245 -11.37 22.34 18.52
N GLY A 246 -12.48 21.98 19.17
CA GLY A 246 -13.54 21.15 18.60
C GLY A 246 -13.74 19.81 19.30
N THR A 247 -14.54 18.94 18.68
CA THR A 247 -14.81 17.61 19.25
C THR A 247 -13.58 16.70 19.19
N ALA A 248 -13.45 15.82 20.17
CA ALA A 248 -12.40 14.81 20.24
C ALA A 248 -13.02 13.46 20.69
N PRO A 249 -12.83 12.37 19.92
CA PRO A 249 -12.39 12.38 18.51
C PRO A 249 -13.38 13.15 17.61
N ASN A 250 -12.88 13.80 16.57
CA ASN A 250 -13.71 14.39 15.52
C ASN A 250 -14.09 13.33 14.45
N ALA A 251 -14.80 13.74 13.38
CA ALA A 251 -15.23 12.82 12.34
C ALA A 251 -14.05 12.11 11.63
N ALA A 252 -13.00 12.86 11.25
CA ALA A 252 -11.81 12.31 10.63
C ALA A 252 -11.08 11.34 11.58
N ASP A 253 -10.95 11.68 12.86
CA ASP A 253 -10.37 10.81 13.88
C ASP A 253 -11.12 9.49 13.95
N THR A 254 -12.46 9.53 14.06
CA THR A 254 -13.27 8.30 14.12
C THR A 254 -13.17 7.47 12.83
N TRP A 255 -13.10 8.11 11.66
CA TRP A 255 -12.91 7.41 10.39
C TRP A 255 -11.59 6.65 10.33
N MET A 256 -10.49 7.30 10.71
CA MET A 256 -9.19 6.67 10.83
C MET A 256 -9.19 5.54 11.89
N ILE A 257 -9.74 5.79 13.08
CA ILE A 257 -9.76 4.85 14.20
C ILE A 257 -10.48 3.56 13.78
N TYR A 258 -11.67 3.64 13.21
CA TYR A 258 -12.42 2.44 12.85
C TYR A 258 -11.76 1.66 11.70
N GLN A 259 -11.20 2.33 10.70
CA GLN A 259 -10.42 1.64 9.66
C GLN A 259 -9.17 0.97 10.23
N ALA A 260 -8.39 1.69 11.05
CA ALA A 260 -7.20 1.13 11.65
C ALA A 260 -7.54 -0.09 12.51
N LEU A 261 -8.61 0.00 13.31
CA LEU A 261 -9.14 -1.11 14.12
C LEU A 261 -9.54 -2.28 13.23
N ALA A 262 -10.29 -2.04 12.15
CA ALA A 262 -10.70 -3.04 11.18
C ALA A 262 -9.49 -3.76 10.55
N GLY A 263 -8.41 -3.04 10.26
CA GLY A 263 -7.17 -3.61 9.71
C GLY A 263 -6.39 -4.47 10.72
N VAL A 264 -6.24 -4.00 11.96
CA VAL A 264 -5.45 -4.68 13.01
C VAL A 264 -6.19 -5.84 13.68
N TRP A 265 -7.53 -5.88 13.60
CA TRP A 265 -8.37 -6.87 14.28
C TRP A 265 -7.94 -8.31 13.94
N PRO A 266 -7.46 -9.13 14.88
CA PRO A 266 -7.06 -10.49 14.56
C PRO A 266 -8.25 -11.27 14.00
N ALA A 267 -8.03 -12.08 12.96
CA ALA A 267 -9.11 -12.89 12.40
C ALA A 267 -9.63 -13.93 13.42
N THR A 268 -8.83 -14.34 14.40
CA THR A 268 -9.25 -15.22 15.50
C THR A 268 -9.91 -14.49 16.67
N GLN A 269 -9.92 -13.15 16.70
CA GLN A 269 -10.39 -12.39 17.86
C GLN A 269 -11.88 -12.62 18.11
N SER A 270 -12.19 -13.00 19.34
CA SER A 270 -13.55 -13.08 19.89
C SER A 270 -13.82 -11.84 20.76
N PRO A 271 -15.06 -11.31 20.79
CA PRO A 271 -15.41 -10.22 21.71
C PRO A 271 -15.30 -10.62 23.19
N ASP A 272 -15.35 -11.92 23.50
CA ASP A 272 -15.27 -12.43 24.88
C ASP A 272 -13.83 -12.75 25.32
N ASP A 273 -12.86 -12.62 24.42
CA ASP A 273 -11.44 -12.86 24.69
C ASP A 273 -10.77 -11.61 25.27
N ALA A 274 -10.92 -11.44 26.58
CA ALA A 274 -10.39 -10.28 27.31
C ALA A 274 -8.86 -10.15 27.25
N GLU A 275 -8.12 -11.27 27.14
CA GLU A 275 -6.66 -11.22 27.01
C GLU A 275 -6.24 -10.71 25.63
N GLY A 276 -6.85 -11.24 24.56
CA GLY A 276 -6.62 -10.76 23.19
C GLY A 276 -7.01 -9.30 23.00
N LEU A 277 -8.15 -8.87 23.56
CA LEU A 277 -8.56 -7.46 23.54
C LEU A 277 -7.56 -6.53 24.24
N LYS A 278 -7.01 -6.96 25.38
CA LYS A 278 -5.99 -6.20 26.11
C LYS A 278 -4.67 -6.10 25.35
N GLU A 279 -4.23 -7.18 24.70
CA GLU A 279 -3.06 -7.15 23.83
C GLU A 279 -3.29 -6.19 22.65
N LEU A 280 -4.46 -6.27 22.03
CA LEU A 280 -4.84 -5.41 20.92
C LEU A 280 -4.89 -3.93 21.34
N GLU A 281 -5.41 -3.63 22.53
CA GLU A 281 -5.43 -2.27 23.10
C GLU A 281 -4.02 -1.71 23.21
N ALA A 282 -3.08 -2.47 23.81
CA ALA A 282 -1.71 -2.01 24.00
C ALA A 282 -1.05 -1.62 22.66
N ARG A 283 -1.26 -2.41 21.62
CA ARG A 283 -0.76 -2.16 20.27
C ARG A 283 -1.43 -0.95 19.62
N PHE A 284 -2.75 -0.88 19.74
CA PHE A 284 -3.57 0.12 19.05
C PHE A 284 -3.36 1.52 19.61
N ILE A 285 -3.18 1.66 20.93
CA ILE A 285 -2.91 2.95 21.58
C ILE A 285 -1.58 3.55 21.11
N GLY A 286 -0.52 2.74 21.01
CA GLY A 286 0.78 3.20 20.50
C GLY A 286 0.71 3.68 19.04
N PHE A 287 -0.08 3.00 18.21
CA PHE A 287 -0.35 3.47 16.84
C PHE A 287 -1.08 4.80 16.81
N LEU A 288 -2.15 4.97 17.60
CA LEU A 288 -2.96 6.18 17.58
C LEU A 288 -2.16 7.41 18.01
N GLU A 289 -1.36 7.30 19.07
CA GLU A 289 -0.47 8.40 19.50
C GLU A 289 0.43 8.85 18.35
N LYS A 290 1.09 7.89 17.68
CA LYS A 290 1.94 8.17 16.52
C LYS A 290 1.15 8.77 15.36
N ALA A 291 -0.01 8.23 15.03
CA ALA A 291 -0.82 8.70 13.92
C ALA A 291 -1.29 10.15 14.09
N LEU A 292 -1.76 10.50 15.29
CA LEU A 292 -2.21 11.86 15.62
C LEU A 292 -1.05 12.88 15.49
N ARG A 293 0.14 12.53 16.00
CA ARG A 293 1.33 13.39 15.92
C ARG A 293 1.90 13.48 14.51
N GLU A 294 1.86 12.41 13.72
CA GLU A 294 2.32 12.45 12.33
C GLU A 294 1.40 13.29 11.43
N ALA A 295 0.09 13.33 11.71
CA ALA A 295 -0.84 14.18 10.98
C ALA A 295 -0.52 15.68 11.16
N LYS A 296 0.03 16.10 12.30
CA LYS A 296 0.45 17.50 12.58
C LYS A 296 -0.70 18.50 12.36
N GLN A 297 -1.92 18.12 12.75
CA GLN A 297 -3.14 18.95 12.61
C GLN A 297 -3.60 19.56 13.94
N ARG A 298 -3.61 18.76 15.02
CA ARG A 298 -4.04 19.19 16.37
C ARG A 298 -3.02 18.91 17.47
N THR A 299 -2.02 18.08 17.18
CA THR A 299 -0.88 17.75 18.03
C THR A 299 0.30 17.43 17.12
N ASP A 300 1.53 17.63 17.59
CA ASP A 300 2.74 17.19 16.90
C ASP A 300 3.83 16.75 17.91
N TRP A 301 4.97 16.30 17.40
CA TRP A 301 6.08 15.79 18.23
C TRP A 301 6.84 16.87 19.02
N ILE A 302 6.65 18.16 18.70
CA ILE A 302 7.35 19.31 19.30
C ILE A 302 6.43 20.03 20.30
N ASP A 303 5.18 20.29 19.92
CA ASP A 303 4.15 20.97 20.71
C ASP A 303 2.92 20.07 20.85
N SER A 304 2.96 19.19 21.86
CA SER A 304 1.95 18.16 22.07
C SER A 304 0.68 18.72 22.72
N ASN A 305 -0.48 18.45 22.12
CA ASN A 305 -1.78 18.74 22.70
C ASN A 305 -2.25 17.55 23.56
N GLU A 306 -1.73 17.46 24.78
CA GLU A 306 -2.00 16.35 25.71
C GLU A 306 -3.50 16.18 26.01
N SER A 307 -4.26 17.28 26.05
CA SER A 307 -5.70 17.24 26.32
C SER A 307 -6.46 16.50 25.22
N TYR A 308 -6.12 16.78 23.96
CA TYR A 308 -6.68 16.12 22.79
C TYR A 308 -6.25 14.66 22.72
N GLU A 309 -4.95 14.38 22.84
CA GLU A 309 -4.43 13.01 22.82
C GLU A 309 -5.08 12.15 23.91
N SER A 310 -5.17 12.65 25.15
CA SER A 310 -5.78 11.93 26.26
C SER A 310 -7.23 11.54 25.99
N VAL A 311 -8.02 12.42 25.39
CA VAL A 311 -9.43 12.13 25.05
C VAL A 311 -9.52 11.07 23.96
N VAL A 312 -8.77 11.21 22.87
CA VAL A 312 -8.80 10.26 21.75
C VAL A 312 -8.30 8.88 22.17
N LEU A 313 -7.22 8.82 22.96
CA LEU A 313 -6.71 7.56 23.49
C LEU A 313 -7.70 6.92 24.47
N SER A 314 -8.38 7.71 25.32
CA SER A 314 -9.42 7.17 26.20
C SER A 314 -10.62 6.62 25.44
N TYR A 315 -11.02 7.27 24.34
CA TYR A 315 -12.03 6.76 23.42
C TYR A 315 -11.62 5.39 22.85
N ALA A 316 -10.38 5.26 22.38
CA ALA A 316 -9.88 4.00 21.83
C ALA A 316 -9.79 2.87 22.87
N ARG A 317 -9.39 3.18 24.13
CA ARG A 317 -9.44 2.21 25.24
C ARG A 317 -10.87 1.75 25.50
N HIS A 318 -11.85 2.66 25.45
CA HIS A 318 -13.25 2.28 25.61
C HIS A 318 -13.76 1.37 24.50
N LEU A 319 -13.32 1.55 23.24
CA LEU A 319 -13.69 0.64 22.15
C LEU A 319 -13.27 -0.81 22.41
N LEU A 320 -12.13 -1.02 23.06
CA LEU A 320 -11.54 -2.34 23.33
C LEU A 320 -11.82 -2.86 24.74
N SER A 321 -12.53 -2.07 25.57
CA SER A 321 -12.90 -2.49 26.92
C SER A 321 -13.95 -3.61 26.87
N PRO A 322 -13.78 -4.69 27.67
CA PRO A 322 -14.82 -5.71 27.83
C PRO A 322 -16.18 -5.16 28.30
N ASP A 323 -16.19 -3.99 28.95
CA ASP A 323 -17.42 -3.31 29.37
C ASP A 323 -18.22 -2.75 28.18
N ASN A 324 -17.60 -2.61 27.02
CA ASN A 324 -18.25 -2.15 25.78
C ASN A 324 -18.76 -3.33 24.92
N ALA A 325 -19.34 -4.33 25.58
CA ALA A 325 -19.72 -5.61 24.97
C ALA A 325 -20.65 -5.46 23.75
N LEU A 326 -21.59 -4.50 23.78
CA LEU A 326 -22.51 -4.25 22.66
C LEU A 326 -21.77 -3.83 21.40
N PHE A 327 -20.80 -2.91 21.51
CA PHE A 327 -19.97 -2.50 20.38
C PHE A 327 -19.06 -3.65 19.93
N LEU A 328 -18.40 -4.36 20.86
CA LEU A 328 -17.48 -5.44 20.52
C LEU A 328 -18.16 -6.58 19.75
N GLN A 329 -19.36 -6.97 20.19
CA GLN A 329 -20.18 -7.97 19.49
C GLN A 329 -20.56 -7.48 18.09
N ASP A 330 -21.12 -6.26 18.01
CA ASP A 330 -21.55 -5.69 16.73
C ASP A 330 -20.39 -5.51 15.74
N PHE A 331 -19.26 -4.98 16.21
CA PHE A 331 -18.05 -4.79 15.41
C PHE A 331 -17.52 -6.13 14.92
N SER A 332 -17.40 -7.13 15.79
CA SER A 332 -16.92 -8.46 15.42
C SER A 332 -17.81 -9.11 14.36
N GLU A 333 -19.14 -9.04 14.51
CA GLU A 333 -20.11 -9.57 13.53
C GLU A 333 -20.05 -8.83 12.20
N ALA A 334 -20.08 -7.49 12.25
CA ALA A 334 -20.04 -6.64 11.08
C ALA A 334 -18.74 -6.79 10.28
N MET A 335 -17.63 -7.15 10.93
CA MET A 335 -16.33 -7.36 10.30
C MET A 335 -16.20 -8.73 9.60
N GLN A 336 -17.05 -9.72 9.86
CA GLN A 336 -16.88 -11.07 9.31
C GLN A 336 -16.79 -11.13 7.76
N PRO A 337 -17.61 -10.39 6.98
CA PRO A 337 -17.48 -10.37 5.53
C PRO A 337 -16.15 -9.77 5.05
N PHE A 338 -15.72 -8.66 5.66
CA PHE A 338 -14.43 -8.01 5.36
C PHE A 338 -13.26 -8.94 5.73
N ILE A 339 -13.34 -9.66 6.85
CA ILE A 339 -12.35 -10.66 7.25
C ILE A 339 -12.27 -11.79 6.21
N ARG A 340 -13.41 -12.37 5.80
CA ARG A 340 -13.45 -13.45 4.80
C ARG A 340 -12.81 -13.01 3.48
N ALA A 341 -13.25 -11.89 2.93
CA ALA A 341 -12.73 -11.36 1.66
C ALA A 341 -11.26 -10.94 1.79
N GLY A 342 -10.88 -10.35 2.92
CA GLY A 342 -9.50 -9.99 3.25
C GLY A 342 -8.54 -11.17 3.27
N LEU A 343 -8.95 -12.30 3.86
CA LEU A 343 -8.15 -13.53 3.86
C LEU A 343 -7.96 -14.09 2.44
N MET A 344 -8.96 -13.95 1.58
CA MET A 344 -8.84 -14.34 0.17
C MET A 344 -7.88 -13.41 -0.59
N ASN A 345 -8.03 -12.10 -0.41
CA ASN A 345 -7.13 -11.08 -0.94
C ASN A 345 -5.66 -11.31 -0.51
N SER A 346 -5.46 -11.66 0.76
CA SER A 346 -4.16 -12.06 1.32
C SER A 346 -3.55 -13.26 0.59
N LEU A 347 -4.35 -14.28 0.33
CA LEU A 347 -3.90 -15.48 -0.36
C LEU A 347 -3.57 -15.20 -1.84
N SER A 348 -4.41 -14.45 -2.54
CA SER A 348 -4.17 -14.00 -3.91
C SER A 348 -2.87 -13.19 -4.04
N GLN A 349 -2.67 -12.23 -3.14
CA GLN A 349 -1.44 -11.44 -3.09
C GLN A 349 -0.21 -12.31 -2.84
N THR A 350 -0.32 -13.30 -1.95
CA THR A 350 0.76 -14.24 -1.62
C THR A 350 1.13 -15.12 -2.81
N ALA A 351 0.14 -15.71 -3.47
CA ALA A 351 0.36 -16.52 -4.66
C ALA A 351 1.00 -15.70 -5.78
N ILE A 352 0.53 -14.47 -6.03
CA ILE A 352 1.15 -13.56 -7.01
C ILE A 352 2.59 -13.23 -6.62
N LYS A 353 2.85 -12.81 -5.37
CA LYS A 353 4.20 -12.49 -4.88
C LYS A 353 5.18 -13.64 -5.15
N LEU A 354 4.74 -14.88 -4.94
CA LEU A 354 5.59 -16.07 -5.04
C LEU A 354 5.76 -16.61 -6.47
N THR A 355 4.95 -16.16 -7.43
CA THR A 355 4.95 -16.68 -8.81
C THR A 355 5.20 -15.60 -9.88
N ALA A 356 5.15 -14.32 -9.52
CA ALA A 356 5.51 -13.19 -10.36
C ALA A 356 7.03 -13.08 -10.62
N PRO A 357 7.46 -12.35 -11.69
CA PRO A 357 8.87 -12.07 -11.96
C PRO A 357 9.51 -11.26 -10.84
N GLY A 358 10.66 -11.70 -10.33
CA GLY A 358 11.32 -11.11 -9.17
C GLY A 358 11.67 -12.13 -8.10
N VAL A 359 12.31 -11.63 -7.05
CA VAL A 359 12.67 -12.41 -5.86
C VAL A 359 11.66 -12.10 -4.75
N PRO A 360 10.77 -13.03 -4.35
CA PRO A 360 9.81 -12.78 -3.28
C PRO A 360 10.54 -12.53 -1.96
N ASP A 361 10.17 -11.43 -1.30
CA ASP A 361 10.62 -11.10 0.05
C ASP A 361 9.50 -11.43 1.04
N ILE A 362 9.87 -12.11 2.14
CA ILE A 362 8.94 -12.51 3.20
C ILE A 362 9.45 -11.91 4.51
N TYR A 363 8.80 -10.84 4.94
CA TYR A 363 9.06 -10.26 6.25
C TYR A 363 8.68 -11.25 7.36
N GLN A 364 9.47 -11.32 8.43
CA GLN A 364 9.32 -12.33 9.49
C GLN A 364 7.86 -12.43 10.00
N GLY A 365 7.31 -13.64 10.02
CA GLY A 365 5.92 -13.92 10.42
C GLY A 365 4.88 -13.75 9.31
N SER A 366 5.23 -13.12 8.19
CA SER A 366 4.32 -12.90 7.05
C SER A 366 4.17 -14.12 6.14
N GLU A 367 4.82 -15.24 6.46
CA GLU A 367 4.41 -16.55 5.94
C GLU A 367 3.01 -16.94 6.43
N ALA A 368 2.57 -16.40 7.57
CA ALA A 368 1.20 -16.48 8.07
C ALA A 368 0.51 -15.09 7.95
N LEU A 369 -0.46 -14.79 8.82
CA LEU A 369 -1.19 -13.52 8.79
C LEU A 369 -0.46 -12.42 9.59
N ASN A 370 -0.16 -11.32 8.92
CA ASN A 370 0.45 -10.11 9.43
C ASN A 370 -0.57 -8.96 9.47
N PHE A 371 -1.21 -8.79 10.64
CA PHE A 371 -2.08 -7.66 10.96
C PHE A 371 -1.35 -6.57 11.76
N SER A 372 -0.07 -6.32 11.47
CA SER A 372 0.69 -5.30 12.19
C SER A 372 0.26 -3.88 11.79
N LEU A 373 0.42 -2.94 12.71
CA LEU A 373 0.38 -1.49 12.48
C LEU A 373 1.80 -1.00 12.14
N VAL A 374 1.97 0.31 12.00
CA VAL A 374 3.29 0.93 11.74
C VAL A 374 4.28 0.67 12.89
N ASP A 375 5.58 0.79 12.62
CA ASP A 375 6.67 0.80 13.61
C ASP A 375 6.28 1.58 14.90
N PRO A 376 6.40 1.00 16.10
CA PRO A 376 7.07 -0.28 16.41
C PRO A 376 6.20 -1.54 16.40
N ASP A 377 4.90 -1.48 16.07
CA ASP A 377 4.04 -2.66 16.13
C ASP A 377 4.48 -3.77 15.15
N ASN A 378 4.98 -3.38 13.96
CA ASN A 378 5.53 -4.29 12.95
C ASN A 378 6.93 -4.86 13.32
N ARG A 379 7.51 -4.49 14.46
CA ARG A 379 8.81 -5.00 14.93
C ARG A 379 8.68 -6.08 16.01
N ARG A 380 7.45 -6.43 16.41
CA ARG A 380 7.21 -7.56 17.31
C ARG A 380 7.71 -8.86 16.69
N GLU A 381 8.31 -9.71 17.51
CA GLU A 381 8.74 -11.03 17.05
C GLU A 381 7.53 -11.93 16.85
N PRO A 382 7.45 -12.65 15.72
CA PRO A 382 6.42 -13.66 15.54
C PRO A 382 6.69 -14.86 16.45
N ASP A 383 5.64 -15.60 16.81
CA ASP A 383 5.78 -16.87 17.51
C ASP A 383 6.33 -17.95 16.57
N PHE A 384 7.66 -18.03 16.48
CA PHE A 384 8.35 -19.00 15.64
C PHE A 384 8.06 -20.46 16.03
N ASN A 385 7.77 -20.74 17.31
CA ASN A 385 7.43 -22.11 17.73
C ASN A 385 6.10 -22.54 17.10
N THR A 386 5.10 -21.67 17.14
CA THR A 386 3.81 -21.89 16.47
C THR A 386 3.98 -22.02 14.96
N LEU A 387 4.79 -21.15 14.33
CA LEU A 387 5.05 -21.23 12.89
C LEU A 387 5.72 -22.55 12.49
N VAL A 388 6.72 -23.03 13.25
CA VAL A 388 7.40 -24.31 12.99
C VAL A 388 6.43 -25.49 13.16
N HIS A 389 5.63 -25.46 14.22
CA HIS A 389 4.62 -26.49 14.47
C HIS A 389 3.61 -26.58 13.31
N ASN A 390 3.03 -25.44 12.93
CA ASN A 390 2.06 -25.34 11.85
C ASN A 390 2.64 -25.78 10.50
N LEU A 391 3.87 -25.37 10.18
CA LEU A 391 4.57 -25.79 8.95
C LEU A 391 4.77 -27.30 8.88
N SER A 392 5.03 -27.95 10.02
CA SER A 392 5.28 -29.38 10.10
C SER A 392 4.01 -30.22 10.01
N ALA A 393 2.88 -29.66 10.46
CA ALA A 393 1.57 -30.32 10.50
C ALA A 393 0.69 -30.05 9.27
N ALA A 394 1.05 -29.10 8.42
CA ALA A 394 0.21 -28.67 7.30
C ALA A 394 0.24 -29.63 6.11
N ASP A 395 -0.94 -29.95 5.60
CA ASP A 395 -1.18 -30.60 4.31
C ASP A 395 -2.32 -29.89 3.56
N ALA A 396 -2.76 -30.43 2.42
CA ALA A 396 -3.80 -29.83 1.59
C ALA A 396 -5.16 -29.67 2.31
N THR A 397 -5.42 -30.42 3.38
CA THR A 397 -6.70 -30.36 4.11
C THR A 397 -6.89 -29.04 4.87
N VAL A 398 -5.84 -28.23 4.99
CA VAL A 398 -5.94 -26.89 5.61
C VAL A 398 -6.95 -25.99 4.89
N PHE A 399 -7.16 -26.18 3.58
CA PHE A 399 -8.15 -25.41 2.81
C PHE A 399 -9.58 -25.68 3.24
N ASP A 400 -9.87 -26.90 3.72
CA ASP A 400 -11.20 -27.35 4.13
C ASP A 400 -11.56 -26.96 5.58
N ASN A 401 -10.59 -26.44 6.33
CA ASN A 401 -10.76 -26.07 7.73
C ASN A 401 -10.86 -24.55 7.91
N PRO A 402 -12.04 -23.99 8.25
CA PRO A 402 -12.20 -22.55 8.47
C PRO A 402 -11.28 -21.95 9.54
N ALA A 403 -10.85 -22.75 10.53
CA ALA A 403 -9.91 -22.26 11.54
C ALA A 403 -8.51 -21.99 10.94
N CYS A 404 -8.05 -22.87 10.03
CA CYS A 404 -6.76 -22.74 9.35
C CYS A 404 -6.66 -21.46 8.49
N TRP A 405 -7.81 -20.96 8.02
CA TRP A 405 -7.89 -19.67 7.32
C TRP A 405 -7.67 -18.50 8.28
N ARG A 406 -8.32 -18.54 9.45
CA ARG A 406 -8.31 -17.45 10.42
C ARG A 406 -7.00 -17.35 11.21
N ASP A 407 -6.32 -18.48 11.42
CA ASP A 407 -5.02 -18.53 12.11
C ASP A 407 -3.81 -18.47 11.15
N GLY A 408 -4.05 -18.42 9.84
CA GLY A 408 -3.02 -18.22 8.82
C GLY A 408 -2.31 -19.47 8.31
N ARG A 409 -2.69 -20.68 8.79
CA ARG A 409 -2.12 -21.94 8.30
C ARG A 409 -2.31 -22.17 6.80
N VAL A 410 -3.42 -21.73 6.20
CA VAL A 410 -3.63 -21.81 4.74
C VAL A 410 -2.57 -21.00 3.99
N LYS A 411 -2.36 -19.74 4.39
CA LYS A 411 -1.35 -18.87 3.78
C LYS A 411 0.07 -19.41 3.97
N GLN A 412 0.36 -19.98 5.14
CA GLN A 412 1.65 -20.61 5.44
C GLN A 412 1.89 -21.84 4.56
N PHE A 413 0.87 -22.69 4.38
CA PHE A 413 0.95 -23.85 3.49
C PHE A 413 1.23 -23.42 2.04
N VAL A 414 0.51 -22.43 1.52
CA VAL A 414 0.74 -21.91 0.15
C VAL A 414 2.14 -21.31 0.02
N THR A 415 2.58 -20.54 1.02
CA THR A 415 3.92 -19.93 1.06
C THR A 415 5.00 -21.01 1.00
N ALA A 416 4.91 -22.02 1.86
CA ALA A 416 5.89 -23.10 1.92
C ALA A 416 5.91 -23.94 0.63
N THR A 417 4.74 -24.28 0.09
CA THR A 417 4.61 -25.07 -1.14
C THR A 417 5.26 -24.36 -2.32
N LEU A 418 4.94 -23.09 -2.55
CA LEU A 418 5.49 -22.33 -3.67
C LEU A 418 6.98 -22.03 -3.49
N LEU A 419 7.43 -21.66 -2.28
CA LEU A 419 8.86 -21.42 -2.02
C LEU A 419 9.72 -22.67 -2.22
N ARG A 420 9.22 -23.86 -1.85
CA ARG A 420 9.94 -25.14 -2.09
C ARG A 420 10.09 -25.45 -3.57
N LEU A 421 9.17 -24.99 -4.43
CA LEU A 421 9.22 -25.23 -5.87
C LEU A 421 10.20 -24.30 -6.59
N ARG A 422 10.35 -23.06 -6.14
CA ARG A 422 11.16 -22.06 -6.86
C ARG A 422 12.60 -22.53 -7.17
N PRO A 423 13.36 -23.15 -6.25
CA PRO A 423 14.70 -23.66 -6.55
C PRO A 423 14.71 -24.84 -7.54
N HIS A 424 13.62 -25.62 -7.61
CA HIS A 424 13.51 -26.75 -8.53
C HIS A 424 13.20 -26.30 -9.97
N TYR A 425 12.59 -25.13 -10.14
CA TYR A 425 12.18 -24.55 -11.42
C TYR A 425 12.75 -23.12 -11.58
N ASP A 426 14.03 -22.92 -11.25
CA ASP A 426 14.66 -21.59 -11.11
C ASP A 426 14.51 -20.73 -12.39
N ALA A 427 14.75 -21.34 -13.55
CA ALA A 427 14.65 -20.65 -14.84
C ALA A 427 13.22 -20.18 -15.12
N LEU A 428 12.21 -21.00 -14.81
CA LEU A 428 10.80 -20.67 -14.95
C LEU A 428 10.40 -19.48 -14.07
N PHE A 429 10.74 -19.52 -12.78
CA PHE A 429 10.35 -18.47 -11.86
C PHE A 429 11.10 -17.14 -12.06
N ARG A 430 12.39 -17.18 -12.39
CA ARG A 430 13.21 -15.97 -12.59
C ARG A 430 13.02 -15.35 -13.97
N TYR A 431 13.03 -16.16 -15.03
CA TYR A 431 13.10 -15.66 -16.41
C TYR A 431 11.99 -16.18 -17.32
N GLY A 432 11.06 -17.00 -16.81
CA GLY A 432 9.93 -17.46 -17.60
C GLY A 432 9.06 -16.29 -18.06
N ASP A 433 8.62 -16.36 -19.31
CA ASP A 433 7.78 -15.36 -19.94
C ASP A 433 6.49 -15.15 -19.16
N TRP A 434 6.01 -13.91 -19.13
CA TRP A 434 4.74 -13.57 -18.49
C TRP A 434 3.64 -13.51 -19.54
N LEU A 435 2.75 -14.51 -19.55
CA LEU A 435 1.65 -14.64 -20.51
C LEU A 435 0.30 -14.44 -19.80
N PRO A 436 -0.37 -13.29 -19.96
CA PRO A 436 -1.73 -13.11 -19.49
C PRO A 436 -2.66 -14.08 -20.20
N LEU A 437 -3.51 -14.79 -19.44
CA LEU A 437 -4.48 -15.70 -20.04
C LEU A 437 -5.85 -15.05 -20.08
N LYS A 438 -6.54 -15.16 -21.22
CA LYS A 438 -7.86 -14.56 -21.41
C LYS A 438 -8.89 -15.34 -20.59
N VAL A 439 -9.58 -14.63 -19.71
CA VAL A 439 -10.74 -15.13 -18.97
C VAL A 439 -12.00 -14.75 -19.74
N SER A 440 -13.04 -15.58 -19.68
CA SER A 440 -14.35 -15.25 -20.24
C SER A 440 -15.44 -15.89 -19.38
N GLY A 441 -16.53 -15.15 -19.15
CA GLY A 441 -17.63 -15.60 -18.30
C GLY A 441 -18.07 -14.53 -17.29
N GLU A 442 -18.86 -14.95 -16.30
CA GLU A 442 -19.44 -14.03 -15.29
C GLU A 442 -18.41 -13.43 -14.34
N ARG A 443 -17.22 -14.04 -14.21
CA ARG A 443 -16.15 -13.62 -13.28
C ARG A 443 -14.91 -13.09 -14.00
N GLU A 444 -15.03 -12.64 -15.24
CA GLU A 444 -13.90 -12.17 -16.07
C GLU A 444 -13.06 -11.08 -15.37
N GLU A 445 -13.71 -10.10 -14.74
CA GLU A 445 -13.02 -9.01 -14.03
C GLU A 445 -12.62 -9.38 -12.58
N ASN A 446 -13.12 -10.49 -12.05
CA ASN A 446 -12.88 -10.94 -10.67
C ASN A 446 -11.67 -11.89 -10.55
N LEU A 447 -10.93 -12.14 -11.63
CA LEU A 447 -9.80 -13.07 -11.63
C LEU A 447 -8.55 -12.43 -12.22
N ILE A 448 -7.39 -12.80 -11.69
CA ILE A 448 -6.08 -12.53 -12.29
C ILE A 448 -5.51 -13.88 -12.72
N VAL A 449 -5.37 -14.06 -14.04
CA VAL A 449 -4.93 -15.34 -14.61
C VAL A 449 -3.76 -15.14 -15.58
N TYR A 450 -2.71 -15.92 -15.38
CA TYR A 450 -1.50 -15.85 -16.20
C TYR A 450 -0.75 -17.18 -16.21
N ALA A 451 0.12 -17.34 -17.20
CA ALA A 451 1.14 -18.38 -17.22
C ALA A 451 2.54 -17.77 -17.08
N ARG A 452 3.43 -18.50 -16.40
CA ARG A 452 4.88 -18.41 -16.59
C ARG A 452 5.31 -19.53 -17.51
N VAL A 453 6.12 -19.24 -18.52
CA VAL A 453 6.57 -20.25 -19.49
C VAL A 453 8.06 -20.16 -19.69
N LYS A 454 8.76 -21.28 -19.60
CA LYS A 454 10.19 -21.37 -19.89
C LYS A 454 10.50 -22.73 -20.48
N ASP A 455 10.92 -22.73 -21.75
CA ASP A 455 11.20 -23.96 -22.50
C ASP A 455 9.97 -24.89 -22.47
N GLU A 456 10.10 -26.12 -21.94
CA GLU A 456 8.96 -27.04 -21.84
C GLU A 456 8.11 -26.88 -20.57
N GLU A 457 8.61 -26.10 -19.60
CA GLU A 457 7.98 -25.91 -18.30
C GLU A 457 6.99 -24.75 -18.34
N ALA A 458 5.81 -24.95 -17.73
CA ALA A 458 4.84 -23.89 -17.55
C ALA A 458 4.14 -23.96 -16.20
N LEU A 459 3.87 -22.78 -15.63
CA LEU A 459 3.10 -22.58 -14.42
C LEU A 459 1.89 -21.71 -14.76
N ILE A 460 0.67 -22.22 -14.62
CA ILE A 460 -0.56 -21.44 -14.76
C ILE A 460 -1.07 -21.09 -13.37
N VAL A 461 -1.36 -19.81 -13.14
CA VAL A 461 -1.88 -19.29 -11.88
C VAL A 461 -3.21 -18.60 -12.14
N ALA A 462 -4.24 -18.96 -11.37
CA ALA A 462 -5.50 -18.23 -11.29
C ALA A 462 -5.79 -17.88 -9.84
N VAL A 463 -5.92 -16.57 -9.56
CA VAL A 463 -6.24 -16.05 -8.23
C VAL A 463 -7.43 -15.08 -8.32
N PRO A 464 -8.27 -15.02 -7.29
CA PRO A 464 -9.41 -14.13 -7.28
C PRO A 464 -9.07 -12.72 -6.80
N ARG A 465 -9.92 -11.78 -7.19
CA ARG A 465 -10.00 -10.39 -6.71
C ARG A 465 -11.47 -9.98 -6.66
N LEU A 466 -11.78 -8.98 -5.85
CA LEU A 466 -13.14 -8.45 -5.74
C LEU A 466 -14.17 -9.54 -5.41
N VAL A 467 -14.03 -10.11 -4.21
CA VAL A 467 -14.76 -11.31 -3.76
C VAL A 467 -15.61 -11.07 -2.50
N PHE A 468 -15.94 -9.82 -2.17
CA PHE A 468 -16.68 -9.48 -0.96
C PHE A 468 -17.99 -10.27 -0.81
N ASP A 469 -18.76 -10.33 -1.89
CA ASP A 469 -20.05 -11.04 -1.94
C ASP A 469 -19.93 -12.55 -2.15
N VAL A 470 -18.71 -13.06 -2.36
CA VAL A 470 -18.47 -14.51 -2.45
C VAL A 470 -18.51 -15.08 -1.04
N THR A 471 -19.51 -15.93 -0.80
CA THR A 471 -19.74 -16.61 0.49
C THR A 471 -19.41 -18.10 0.44
N ASP A 472 -19.31 -18.65 -0.77
CA ASP A 472 -18.97 -20.03 -1.06
C ASP A 472 -17.96 -20.07 -2.23
N ASN A 473 -16.94 -20.91 -2.12
CA ASN A 473 -15.94 -21.11 -3.18
C ASN A 473 -16.58 -21.55 -4.50
N HIS A 474 -17.73 -22.22 -4.50
CA HIS A 474 -18.44 -22.57 -5.72
C HIS A 474 -18.92 -21.34 -6.52
N GLN A 475 -19.15 -20.21 -5.86
CA GLN A 475 -19.55 -18.95 -6.50
C GLN A 475 -18.35 -18.21 -7.13
N LEU A 476 -17.13 -18.59 -6.74
CA LEU A 476 -15.88 -17.93 -7.15
C LEU A 476 -15.60 -18.08 -8.64
N TRP A 477 -15.91 -19.26 -9.19
CA TRP A 477 -15.55 -19.65 -10.55
C TRP A 477 -16.74 -19.85 -11.48
N VAL A 478 -17.94 -19.53 -11.01
CA VAL A 478 -19.20 -19.83 -11.71
C VAL A 478 -19.16 -19.34 -13.15
N ASN A 479 -19.56 -20.20 -14.09
CA ASN A 479 -19.67 -19.91 -15.52
C ASN A 479 -18.41 -19.24 -16.12
N THR A 480 -17.22 -19.66 -15.67
CA THR A 480 -15.95 -19.02 -16.04
C THR A 480 -14.99 -19.99 -16.73
N THR A 481 -14.36 -19.51 -17.79
CA THR A 481 -13.40 -20.26 -18.61
C THR A 481 -12.14 -19.44 -18.86
N VAL A 482 -11.03 -20.14 -19.06
CA VAL A 482 -9.73 -19.55 -19.40
C VAL A 482 -9.26 -20.14 -20.72
N ALA A 483 -8.91 -19.29 -21.67
CA ALA A 483 -8.29 -19.71 -22.92
C ALA A 483 -6.84 -20.14 -22.68
N ILE A 484 -6.49 -21.35 -23.10
CA ILE A 484 -5.15 -21.93 -22.99
C ILE A 484 -4.48 -21.84 -24.36
N PRO A 485 -3.36 -21.10 -24.50
CA PRO A 485 -2.59 -21.03 -25.74
C PRO A 485 -2.18 -22.42 -26.26
N GLU A 486 -2.05 -22.57 -27.58
CA GLU A 486 -1.69 -23.83 -28.24
C GLU A 486 -0.41 -24.46 -27.68
N GLU A 487 0.59 -23.65 -27.33
CA GLU A 487 1.86 -24.08 -26.72
C GLU A 487 1.71 -24.67 -25.30
N LEU A 488 0.59 -24.40 -24.62
CA LEU A 488 0.26 -24.91 -23.29
C LEU A 488 -0.80 -26.01 -23.34
N ALA A 489 -1.60 -26.06 -24.39
CA ALA A 489 -2.62 -27.08 -24.59
C ALA A 489 -1.99 -28.46 -24.86
N GLY A 490 -2.69 -29.53 -24.49
CA GLY A 490 -2.24 -30.91 -24.65
C GLY A 490 -1.17 -31.37 -23.66
N LYS A 491 -0.59 -30.45 -22.89
CA LYS A 491 0.35 -30.77 -21.81
C LYS A 491 -0.37 -31.26 -20.55
N ARG A 492 0.31 -32.09 -19.77
CA ARG A 492 -0.16 -32.55 -18.46
C ARG A 492 0.29 -31.57 -17.38
N TYR A 493 -0.63 -31.22 -16.50
CA TYR A 493 -0.40 -30.33 -15.37
C TYR A 493 -0.82 -31.00 -14.08
N ARG A 494 -0.07 -30.73 -13.02
CA ARG A 494 -0.41 -31.08 -11.65
C ARG A 494 -0.81 -29.81 -10.90
N ASP A 495 -1.95 -29.86 -10.22
CA ASP A 495 -2.32 -28.86 -9.21
C ASP A 495 -1.41 -29.01 -7.99
N LEU A 496 -0.73 -27.93 -7.64
CA LEU A 496 0.26 -27.91 -6.56
C LEU A 496 -0.35 -28.07 -5.17
N PHE A 497 -1.64 -27.83 -5.01
CA PHE A 497 -2.30 -27.91 -3.71
C PHE A 497 -3.08 -29.21 -3.54
N SER A 498 -3.84 -29.64 -4.54
CA SER A 498 -4.59 -30.91 -4.48
C SER A 498 -3.73 -32.13 -4.87
N GLY A 499 -2.67 -31.94 -5.64
CA GLY A 499 -1.86 -33.02 -6.22
C GLY A 499 -2.50 -33.70 -7.43
N GLU A 500 -3.74 -33.34 -7.79
CA GLU A 500 -4.43 -33.91 -8.95
C GLU A 500 -3.74 -33.51 -10.25
N SER A 501 -3.66 -34.44 -11.20
CA SER A 501 -3.04 -34.21 -12.50
C SER A 501 -4.05 -34.34 -13.63
N ARG A 502 -3.98 -33.45 -14.61
CA ARG A 502 -4.91 -33.40 -15.75
C ARG A 502 -4.22 -32.87 -17.01
N ILE A 503 -4.72 -33.28 -18.17
CA ILE A 503 -4.30 -32.71 -19.45
C ILE A 503 -5.17 -31.49 -19.72
N LEU A 504 -4.55 -30.34 -19.97
CA LEU A 504 -5.29 -29.14 -20.34
C LEU A 504 -5.62 -29.16 -21.83
N GLN A 505 -6.85 -28.81 -22.15
CA GLN A 505 -7.28 -28.54 -23.53
C GLN A 505 -7.06 -27.05 -23.85
N GLU A 506 -7.48 -26.60 -25.03
CA GLU A 506 -7.47 -25.18 -25.43
C GLU A 506 -8.33 -24.29 -24.53
N THR A 507 -9.16 -24.89 -23.66
CA THR A 507 -9.97 -24.17 -22.67
C THR A 507 -9.91 -24.90 -21.33
N LEU A 508 -9.64 -24.15 -20.27
CA LEU A 508 -9.75 -24.57 -18.89
C LEU A 508 -11.08 -24.05 -18.32
N ASN A 509 -11.99 -24.96 -17.97
CA ASN A 509 -13.24 -24.60 -17.31
C ASN A 509 -13.00 -24.49 -15.80
N LEU A 510 -13.18 -23.30 -15.24
CA LEU A 510 -12.97 -23.06 -13.81
C LEU A 510 -14.21 -23.41 -12.96
N THR A 511 -15.39 -23.56 -13.57
CA THR A 511 -16.66 -23.79 -12.86
C THR A 511 -16.63 -25.03 -11.97
N SER A 512 -15.84 -26.05 -12.33
CA SER A 512 -15.68 -27.29 -11.56
C SER A 512 -14.59 -27.25 -10.50
N GLU A 513 -13.82 -26.15 -10.40
CA GLU A 513 -12.73 -26.03 -9.44
C GLU A 513 -13.28 -25.87 -8.02
N LYS A 514 -12.70 -26.61 -7.08
CA LYS A 514 -13.11 -26.61 -5.66
C LYS A 514 -12.29 -25.66 -4.80
N GLY A 515 -11.05 -25.40 -5.20
CA GLY A 515 -10.12 -24.51 -4.49
C GLY A 515 -10.41 -23.03 -4.76
N CYS A 516 -9.77 -22.16 -4.00
CA CYS A 516 -9.90 -20.71 -4.14
C CYS A 516 -8.71 -20.05 -4.85
N VAL A 517 -7.62 -20.79 -4.98
CA VAL A 517 -6.44 -20.44 -5.79
C VAL A 517 -6.07 -21.68 -6.56
N LEU A 518 -5.80 -21.51 -7.85
CA LEU A 518 -5.37 -22.60 -8.71
C LEU A 518 -3.94 -22.32 -9.18
N VAL A 519 -3.03 -23.26 -8.91
CA VAL A 519 -1.68 -23.23 -9.45
C VAL A 519 -1.35 -24.57 -10.07
N LEU A 520 -1.23 -24.57 -11.40
CA LEU A 520 -0.97 -25.75 -12.21
C LEU A 520 0.46 -25.69 -12.74
N LEU A 521 1.23 -26.74 -12.50
CA LEU A 521 2.61 -26.88 -13.00
C LEU A 521 2.70 -28.05 -13.98
N THR A 522 3.35 -27.87 -15.11
CA THR A 522 3.62 -28.95 -16.07
C THR A 522 4.32 -30.12 -15.40
N CYS A 523 3.89 -31.34 -15.72
CA CYS A 523 4.49 -32.58 -15.23
C CYS A 523 4.48 -33.66 -16.32
N GLU A 524 5.26 -34.73 -16.09
CA GLU A 524 5.39 -35.88 -17.00
C GLU A 524 4.09 -36.71 -17.15
#